data_AF-A0A3A3Z1I4-F1
#
_entry.id   AF-A0A3A3Z1I4-F1
#
_cell.length_a   1.000
_cell.length_b   1.000
_cell.length_c   1.000
_cell.angle_alpha   90.00
_cell.angle_beta   90.00
_cell.angle_gamma   90.00
#
_symmetry.space_group_name_H-M   'P 1'
#
loop_
_entity.id
_entity.type
_entity.pdbx_description
1 polymer ?
#
loop_
_entity_poly.entity_id
_entity_poly.type
_entity_poly.pdbx_seq_one_letter_code
_entity_poly.pdbx_strand_id
1 'polypeptide(L)'
;MFDLVAGLPVHVLVVHLVVVGVPAAVLVSLAAAGAVLARPGAWRWLVPAALAVDAAVLVLAWVAAESGEALQVRLAALGNTLPEIQAHADLGETLQWYVLALLAAVALLAVLRGRAARPAVLAAAALVLVAGVASGVQVVRVGHSGATATWSYVAEG
;
A
#
# COMPACT_ATOMS: atom_id res chain seq x y z
N MET A 1 17.71 9.08 8.88
CA MET A 1 18.45 8.25 7.90
C MET A 1 17.71 8.08 6.56
N PHE A 2 16.41 8.40 6.46
CA PHE A 2 15.61 8.36 5.23
C PHE A 2 15.41 9.73 4.58
N ASP A 3 16.45 10.56 4.59
CA ASP A 3 16.25 11.99 4.33
C ASP A 3 16.51 12.35 2.86
N LEU A 4 17.72 12.06 2.37
CA LEU A 4 18.12 12.35 1.00
C LEU A 4 18.85 11.17 0.38
N VAL A 5 18.53 10.88 -0.88
CA VAL A 5 19.34 10.02 -1.77
C VAL A 5 19.67 10.84 -3.01
N ALA A 6 20.96 10.97 -3.31
CA ALA A 6 21.46 11.82 -4.41
C ALA A 6 20.93 13.29 -4.37
N GLY A 7 20.68 13.81 -3.17
CA GLY A 7 20.18 15.19 -2.98
C GLY A 7 18.67 15.36 -3.15
N LEU A 8 17.92 14.29 -3.45
CA LEU A 8 16.47 14.30 -3.56
C LEU A 8 15.80 13.69 -2.32
N PRO A 9 14.63 14.22 -1.87
CA PRO A 9 13.87 13.61 -0.79
C PRO A 9 13.51 12.16 -1.14
N VAL A 10 13.92 11.22 -0.28
CA VAL A 10 13.64 9.79 -0.47
C VAL A 10 12.15 9.54 -0.66
N HIS A 11 11.32 10.28 0.09
CA HIS A 11 9.87 10.22 0.01
C HIS A 11 9.35 10.31 -1.43
N VAL A 12 9.80 11.31 -2.20
CA VAL A 12 9.33 11.55 -3.58
C VAL A 12 9.65 10.37 -4.50
N LEU A 13 10.81 9.71 -4.33
CA LEU A 13 11.16 8.54 -5.13
C LEU A 13 10.33 7.31 -4.71
N VAL A 14 10.17 7.10 -3.41
CA VAL A 14 9.48 5.91 -2.87
C VAL A 14 7.97 5.98 -3.11
N VAL A 15 7.33 7.15 -3.08
CA VAL A 15 5.88 7.26 -3.34
C VAL A 15 5.49 6.80 -4.75
N HIS A 16 6.38 6.93 -5.75
CA HIS A 16 6.14 6.38 -7.09
C HIS A 16 6.07 4.84 -7.07
N LEU A 17 6.91 4.22 -6.26
CA LEU A 17 6.88 2.77 -6.07
C LEU A 17 5.62 2.36 -5.29
N VAL A 18 5.17 3.15 -4.31
CA VAL A 18 3.96 2.86 -3.53
C VAL A 18 2.69 3.02 -4.37
N VAL A 19 2.55 4.11 -5.15
CA VAL A 19 1.35 4.39 -5.94
C VAL A 19 1.14 3.37 -7.07
N VAL A 20 2.21 2.77 -7.60
CA VAL A 20 2.14 1.66 -8.56
C VAL A 20 2.08 0.30 -7.86
N GLY A 21 2.83 0.16 -6.77
CA GLY A 21 2.97 -1.07 -6.00
C GLY A 21 1.67 -1.52 -5.36
N VAL A 22 0.91 -0.62 -4.73
CA VAL A 22 -0.38 -0.98 -4.10
C VAL A 22 -1.38 -1.51 -5.13
N PRO A 23 -1.66 -0.85 -6.28
CA PRO A 23 -2.50 -1.44 -7.32
C PRO A 23 -1.98 -2.78 -7.85
N ALA A 24 -0.67 -2.93 -8.04
CA ALA A 24 -0.08 -4.20 -8.48
C ALA A 24 -0.29 -5.32 -7.45
N ALA A 25 -0.08 -5.03 -6.16
CA ALA A 25 -0.36 -5.91 -5.04
C ALA A 25 -1.82 -6.38 -5.04
N VAL A 26 -2.76 -5.44 -5.16
CA VAL A 26 -4.20 -5.75 -5.27
C VAL A 26 -4.48 -6.71 -6.43
N LEU A 27 -3.98 -6.40 -7.63
CA LEU A 27 -4.23 -7.22 -8.82
C LEU A 27 -3.65 -8.65 -8.69
N VAL A 28 -2.41 -8.78 -8.21
CA VAL A 28 -1.77 -10.09 -8.03
C VAL A 28 -2.47 -10.89 -6.93
N SER A 29 -2.90 -10.25 -5.84
CA SER A 29 -3.62 -10.90 -4.74
C SER A 29 -5.03 -11.35 -5.15
N LEU A 30 -5.75 -10.56 -5.96
CA LEU A 30 -7.02 -10.99 -6.57
C LEU A 30 -6.83 -12.15 -7.55
N ALA A 31 -5.76 -12.11 -8.37
CA ALA A 31 -5.43 -13.21 -9.28
C ALA A 31 -5.07 -14.49 -8.50
N ALA A 32 -4.34 -14.38 -7.39
CA ALA A 32 -4.03 -15.49 -6.51
C ALA A 32 -5.31 -16.09 -5.89
N ALA A 33 -6.22 -15.26 -5.39
CA ALA A 33 -7.51 -15.72 -4.87
C ALA A 33 -8.34 -16.45 -5.93
N GLY A 34 -8.47 -15.88 -7.13
CA GLY A 34 -9.15 -16.52 -8.25
C GLY A 34 -8.50 -17.85 -8.66
N ALA A 35 -7.17 -17.93 -8.65
CA ALA A 35 -6.44 -19.15 -8.97
C ALA A 35 -6.68 -20.26 -7.94
N VAL A 36 -6.74 -19.93 -6.65
CA VAL A 36 -7.09 -20.88 -5.58
C VAL A 36 -8.50 -21.44 -5.77
N LEU A 37 -9.45 -20.61 -6.23
CA LEU A 37 -10.85 -21.01 -6.37
C LEU A 37 -11.17 -21.77 -7.66
N ALA A 38 -10.52 -21.43 -8.78
CA ALA A 38 -10.96 -21.82 -10.12
C ALA A 38 -9.87 -22.36 -11.07
N ARG A 39 -8.57 -22.25 -10.75
CA ARG A 39 -7.48 -22.68 -11.66
C ARG A 39 -6.46 -23.60 -10.96
N PRO A 40 -6.66 -24.93 -11.01
CA PRO A 40 -5.70 -25.89 -10.46
C PRO A 40 -4.29 -25.65 -11.02
N GLY A 41 -3.29 -25.50 -10.14
CA GLY A 41 -1.88 -25.35 -10.52
C GLY A 41 -1.36 -23.92 -10.56
N ALA A 42 -2.11 -22.94 -11.09
CA ALA A 42 -1.66 -21.55 -11.19
C ALA A 42 -1.43 -20.88 -9.81
N TRP A 43 -2.19 -21.31 -8.79
CA TRP A 43 -2.05 -20.81 -7.42
C TRP A 43 -0.64 -21.06 -6.85
N ARG A 44 0.10 -22.08 -7.34
CA ARG A 44 1.45 -22.43 -6.85
C ARG A 44 2.47 -21.32 -7.08
N TRP A 45 2.24 -20.46 -8.07
CA TRP A 45 3.10 -19.34 -8.40
C TRP A 45 2.47 -18.01 -7.99
N LEU A 46 1.14 -17.88 -8.13
CA LEU A 46 0.45 -16.62 -7.83
C LEU A 46 0.35 -16.32 -6.33
N VAL A 47 0.13 -17.32 -5.47
CA VAL A 47 0.09 -17.10 -4.01
C VAL A 47 1.43 -16.62 -3.45
N PRO A 48 2.58 -17.29 -3.72
CA PRO A 48 3.86 -16.77 -3.23
C PRO A 48 4.24 -15.44 -3.88
N ALA A 49 3.88 -15.21 -5.16
CA ALA A 49 4.09 -13.91 -5.79
C ALA A 49 3.28 -12.79 -5.10
N ALA A 50 2.00 -13.04 -4.78
CA ALA A 50 1.15 -12.11 -4.03
C ALA A 50 1.77 -11.78 -2.67
N LEU A 51 2.15 -12.80 -1.88
CA LEU A 51 2.79 -12.61 -0.58
C LEU A 51 4.08 -11.79 -0.67
N ALA A 52 4.92 -12.06 -1.67
CA ALA A 52 6.18 -11.35 -1.87
C ALA A 52 5.94 -9.88 -2.27
N VAL A 53 5.00 -9.63 -3.18
CA VAL A 53 4.64 -8.27 -3.62
C VAL A 53 4.01 -7.49 -2.47
N ASP A 54 3.02 -8.06 -1.77
CA ASP A 54 2.35 -7.43 -0.63
C ASP A 54 3.36 -7.08 0.47
N ALA A 55 4.29 -7.98 0.80
CA ALA A 55 5.35 -7.71 1.77
C ALA A 55 6.31 -6.61 1.32
N ALA A 56 6.71 -6.59 0.04
CA ALA A 56 7.55 -5.54 -0.51
C ALA A 56 6.86 -4.18 -0.47
N VAL A 57 5.57 -4.12 -0.85
CA VAL A 57 4.78 -2.89 -0.80
C VAL A 57 4.56 -2.41 0.64
N LEU A 58 4.38 -3.32 1.60
CA LEU A 58 4.29 -2.97 3.01
C LEU A 58 5.57 -2.25 3.50
N VAL A 59 6.74 -2.79 3.16
CA VAL A 59 8.02 -2.16 3.48
C VAL A 59 8.15 -0.80 2.79
N LEU A 60 7.79 -0.71 1.51
CA LEU A 60 7.82 0.56 0.77
C LEU A 60 6.88 1.62 1.38
N ALA A 61 5.69 1.22 1.83
CA ALA A 61 4.74 2.11 2.49
C ALA A 61 5.31 2.65 3.81
N TRP A 62 5.93 1.79 4.63
CA TRP A 62 6.60 2.22 5.86
C TRP A 62 7.77 3.17 5.55
N VAL A 63 8.63 2.85 4.59
CA VAL A 63 9.74 3.74 4.18
C VAL A 63 9.21 5.09 3.65
N ALA A 64 8.09 5.10 2.92
CA ALA A 64 7.46 6.32 2.46
C ALA A 64 6.96 7.18 3.63
N ALA A 65 6.36 6.59 4.66
CA ALA A 65 5.91 7.30 5.86
C ALA A 65 7.10 7.94 6.61
N GLU A 66 8.12 7.15 6.95
CA GLU A 66 9.31 7.61 7.69
C GLU A 66 10.08 8.72 6.94
N SER A 67 10.24 8.56 5.62
CA SER A 67 10.87 9.61 4.80
C SER A 67 9.97 10.83 4.63
N GLY A 68 8.66 10.66 4.66
CA GLY A 68 7.66 11.74 4.59
C GLY A 68 7.67 12.61 5.84
N GLU A 69 7.73 12.00 7.03
CA GLU A 69 7.85 12.72 8.30
C GLU A 69 9.15 13.55 8.35
N ALA A 70 10.27 12.97 7.92
CA ALA A 70 11.54 13.68 7.84
C ALA A 70 11.45 14.91 6.91
N LEU A 71 10.77 14.76 5.75
CA LEU A 71 10.51 15.86 4.83
C LEU A 71 9.59 16.92 5.44
N GLN A 72 8.53 16.51 6.14
CA GLN A 72 7.59 17.41 6.82
C GLN A 72 8.30 18.29 7.85
N VAL A 73 9.18 17.73 8.67
CA VAL A 73 9.98 18.49 9.64
C VAL A 73 10.85 19.54 8.95
N ARG A 74 11.47 19.21 7.81
CA ARG A 74 12.26 20.17 7.02
C ARG A 74 11.40 21.28 6.42
N LEU A 75 10.23 20.94 5.86
CA LEU A 75 9.30 21.93 5.31
C LEU A 75 8.83 22.90 6.39
N ALA A 76 8.50 22.39 7.59
CA ALA A 76 8.14 23.22 8.73
C ALA A 76 9.28 24.16 9.16
N ALA A 77 10.53 23.67 9.18
CA ALA A 77 11.70 24.50 9.48
C ALA A 77 11.94 25.61 8.43
N LEU A 78 11.44 25.43 7.20
CA LEU A 78 11.45 26.42 6.13
C LEU A 78 10.20 27.32 6.12
N GLY A 79 9.31 27.18 7.12
CA GLY A 79 8.08 27.98 7.26
C GLY A 79 6.87 27.45 6.50
N ASN A 80 6.95 26.26 5.86
CA ASN A 80 5.82 25.64 5.20
C ASN A 80 5.09 24.68 6.15
N THR A 81 3.97 25.14 6.70
CA THR A 81 3.11 24.40 7.65
C THR A 81 1.69 24.25 7.13
N LEU A 82 1.53 24.11 5.82
CA LEU A 82 0.22 23.94 5.19
C LEU A 82 -0.54 22.74 5.80
N PRO A 83 -1.83 22.91 6.17
CA PRO A 83 -2.62 21.83 6.78
C PRO A 83 -2.78 20.62 5.84
N GLU A 84 -2.68 20.82 4.54
CA GLU A 84 -2.73 19.77 3.53
C GLU A 84 -1.56 18.79 3.65
N ILE A 85 -0.39 19.25 4.10
CA ILE A 85 0.79 18.37 4.33
C ILE A 85 0.48 17.39 5.46
N GLN A 86 -0.09 17.88 6.57
CA GLN A 86 -0.49 17.03 7.69
C GLN A 86 -1.61 16.06 7.27
N ALA A 87 -2.62 16.53 6.53
CA ALA A 87 -3.70 15.68 6.04
C ALA A 87 -3.18 14.56 5.12
N HIS A 88 -2.14 14.81 4.32
CA HIS A 88 -1.47 13.79 3.54
C HIS A 88 -0.70 12.80 4.42
N ALA A 89 0.08 13.30 5.39
CA ALA A 89 0.85 12.47 6.32
C ALA A 89 -0.06 11.51 7.11
N ASP A 90 -1.16 12.01 7.68
CA ASP A 90 -2.13 11.21 8.45
C ASP A 90 -2.72 10.07 7.60
N LEU A 91 -3.09 10.36 6.35
CA LEU A 91 -3.58 9.33 5.44
C LEU A 91 -2.47 8.35 5.04
N GLY A 92 -1.26 8.84 4.78
CA GLY A 92 -0.10 8.05 4.40
C GLY A 92 0.30 7.03 5.47
N GLU A 93 0.30 7.45 6.74
CA GLU A 93 0.63 6.59 7.89
C GLU A 93 -0.32 5.39 8.00
N THR A 94 -1.59 5.59 7.64
CA THR A 94 -2.58 4.49 7.71
C THR A 94 -2.40 3.45 6.59
N LEU A 95 -1.80 3.79 5.44
CA LEU A 95 -1.75 2.93 4.26
C LEU A 95 -1.08 1.58 4.54
N GLN A 96 -0.04 1.55 5.37
CA GLN A 96 0.66 0.31 5.76
C GLN A 96 -0.28 -0.72 6.40
N TRP A 97 -1.29 -0.28 7.16
CA TRP A 97 -2.25 -1.18 7.82
C TRP A 97 -3.21 -1.83 6.81
N TYR A 98 -3.58 -1.11 5.75
CA TYR A 98 -4.39 -1.67 4.65
C TYR A 98 -3.60 -2.71 3.85
N VAL A 99 -2.34 -2.43 3.53
CA VAL A 99 -1.45 -3.38 2.85
C VAL A 99 -1.16 -4.60 3.72
N LEU A 100 -0.96 -4.42 5.03
CA LEU A 100 -0.79 -5.51 5.98
C LEU A 100 -2.05 -6.39 6.04
N ALA A 101 -3.25 -5.80 6.05
CA ALA A 101 -4.50 -6.54 6.02
C ALA A 101 -4.64 -7.38 4.73
N LEU A 102 -4.23 -6.83 3.58
CA LEU A 102 -4.18 -7.57 2.31
C LEU A 102 -3.21 -8.77 2.40
N LEU A 103 -1.98 -8.53 2.86
CA LEU A 103 -0.97 -9.57 3.07
C LEU A 103 -1.50 -10.68 3.98
N ALA A 104 -2.11 -10.31 5.10
CA ALA A 104 -2.68 -11.24 6.07
C ALA A 104 -3.83 -12.07 5.47
N ALA A 105 -4.70 -11.45 4.66
CA ALA A 105 -5.79 -12.15 3.98
C ALA A 105 -5.26 -13.18 2.96
N VAL A 106 -4.23 -12.83 2.18
CA VAL A 106 -3.58 -13.77 1.25
C VAL A 106 -2.89 -14.91 2.01
N ALA A 107 -2.20 -14.61 3.10
CA ALA A 107 -1.56 -15.63 3.94
C ALA A 107 -2.59 -16.59 4.55
N LEU A 108 -3.70 -16.07 5.06
CA LEU A 108 -4.81 -16.86 5.58
C LEU A 108 -5.37 -17.79 4.49
N LEU A 109 -5.64 -17.26 3.30
CA LEU A 109 -6.10 -18.06 2.16
C LEU A 109 -5.10 -19.19 1.83
N ALA A 110 -3.80 -18.88 1.83
CA ALA A 110 -2.73 -19.85 1.56
C ALA A 110 -2.70 -20.99 2.59
N VAL A 111 -2.95 -20.70 3.87
CA VAL A 111 -2.99 -21.68 4.96
C VAL A 111 -4.24 -22.56 4.88
N LEU A 112 -5.41 -21.96 4.66
CA LEU A 112 -6.70 -22.66 4.67
C LEU A 112 -6.90 -23.55 3.44
N ARG A 113 -6.28 -23.24 2.30
CA ARG A 113 -6.43 -24.07 1.10
C ARG A 113 -5.94 -25.50 1.38
N GLY A 114 -6.78 -26.49 1.09
CA GLY A 114 -6.48 -27.91 1.31
C GLY A 114 -6.46 -28.36 2.78
N ARG A 115 -6.70 -27.46 3.75
CA ARG A 115 -6.81 -27.78 5.18
C ARG A 115 -8.21 -27.54 5.75
N ALA A 116 -8.97 -26.64 5.15
CA ALA A 116 -10.29 -26.23 5.63
C ALA A 116 -11.40 -26.57 4.62
N ALA A 117 -12.64 -26.57 5.12
CA ALA A 117 -13.83 -26.75 4.29
C ALA A 117 -14.00 -25.60 3.28
N ARG A 118 -14.70 -25.87 2.18
CA ARG A 118 -14.92 -24.90 1.08
C ARG A 118 -15.46 -23.53 1.56
N PRO A 119 -16.41 -23.43 2.52
CA PRO A 119 -16.89 -22.14 3.00
C PRO A 119 -15.80 -21.27 3.63
N ALA A 120 -14.87 -21.88 4.39
CA ALA A 120 -13.78 -21.15 5.03
C ALA A 120 -12.79 -20.58 3.99
N VAL A 121 -12.51 -21.34 2.92
CA VAL A 121 -11.68 -20.88 1.80
C VAL A 121 -12.35 -19.72 1.05
N LEU A 122 -13.67 -19.79 0.84
CA LEU A 122 -14.44 -18.71 0.22
C LEU A 122 -14.44 -17.44 1.09
N ALA A 123 -14.59 -17.59 2.41
CA ALA A 123 -14.50 -16.47 3.34
C ALA A 123 -13.12 -15.78 3.28
N ALA A 124 -12.03 -16.55 3.26
CA ALA A 124 -10.69 -15.99 3.11
C ALA A 124 -10.47 -15.30 1.75
N ALA A 125 -11.00 -15.85 0.66
CA ALA A 125 -10.96 -15.20 -0.65
C ALA A 125 -11.77 -13.89 -0.67
N ALA A 126 -12.91 -13.84 0.01
CA ALA A 126 -13.69 -12.62 0.18
C ALA A 126 -12.93 -11.57 0.99
N LEU A 127 -12.18 -11.97 2.03
CA LEU A 127 -11.30 -11.06 2.77
C LEU A 127 -10.21 -10.47 1.88
N VAL A 128 -9.60 -11.25 0.98
CA VAL A 128 -8.64 -10.73 -0.01
C VAL A 128 -9.29 -9.67 -0.89
N LEU A 129 -10.52 -9.90 -1.35
CA LEU A 129 -11.26 -8.92 -2.15
C LEU A 129 -11.52 -7.62 -1.38
N VAL A 130 -12.05 -7.72 -0.16
CA VAL A 130 -12.35 -6.55 0.67
C VAL A 130 -11.09 -5.76 1.01
N ALA A 131 -10.03 -6.45 1.46
CA ALA A 131 -8.75 -5.82 1.76
C ALA A 131 -8.13 -5.19 0.49
N GLY A 132 -8.25 -5.84 -0.65
CA GLY A 132 -7.74 -5.32 -1.92
C GLY A 132 -8.45 -4.03 -2.34
N VAL A 133 -9.78 -3.99 -2.27
CA VAL A 133 -10.56 -2.78 -2.55
C VAL A 133 -10.21 -1.67 -1.55
N ALA A 134 -10.12 -2.01 -0.25
CA ALA A 134 -9.77 -1.03 0.78
C ALA A 134 -8.38 -0.41 0.56
N SER A 135 -7.37 -1.23 0.23
CA SER A 135 -6.02 -0.77 -0.12
C SER A 135 -6.02 0.12 -1.37
N GLY A 136 -6.76 -0.27 -2.42
CA GLY A 136 -6.90 0.50 -3.64
C GLY A 136 -7.55 1.87 -3.41
N VAL A 137 -8.62 1.92 -2.61
CA VAL A 137 -9.26 3.19 -2.23
C VAL A 137 -8.32 4.03 -1.38
N GLN A 138 -7.61 3.43 -0.42
CA GLN A 138 -6.73 4.17 0.47
C GLN A 138 -5.55 4.80 -0.28
N VAL A 139 -4.90 4.09 -1.21
CA VAL A 139 -3.81 4.68 -1.99
C VAL A 139 -4.29 5.84 -2.88
N VAL A 140 -5.53 5.77 -3.41
CA VAL A 140 -6.13 6.89 -4.15
C VAL A 140 -6.36 8.09 -3.24
N ARG A 141 -6.88 7.89 -2.02
CA ARG A 141 -7.08 8.97 -1.04
C ARG A 141 -5.75 9.64 -0.65
N VAL A 142 -4.71 8.84 -0.38
CA VAL A 142 -3.36 9.31 -0.08
C VAL A 142 -2.76 10.08 -1.27
N GLY A 143 -2.91 9.56 -2.49
CA GLY A 143 -2.44 10.23 -3.70
C GLY A 143 -3.16 11.54 -3.97
N HIS A 144 -4.48 11.59 -3.77
CA HIS A 144 -5.27 12.81 -3.90
C HIS A 144 -4.83 13.88 -2.90
N SER A 145 -4.72 13.54 -1.61
CA SER A 145 -4.25 14.50 -0.60
C SER A 145 -2.83 14.98 -0.85
N GLY A 146 -1.93 14.11 -1.34
CA GLY A 146 -0.56 14.48 -1.69
C GLY A 146 -0.49 15.44 -2.88
N ALA A 147 -1.35 15.23 -3.89
CA ALA A 147 -1.51 16.17 -5.00
C ALA A 147 -2.04 17.50 -4.48
N THR A 148 -3.08 17.51 -3.65
CA THR A 148 -3.61 18.75 -3.05
C THR A 148 -2.53 19.49 -2.27
N ALA A 149 -1.74 18.83 -1.42
CA ALA A 149 -0.67 19.47 -0.67
C ALA A 149 0.44 20.08 -1.55
N THR A 150 0.74 19.44 -2.69
CA THR A 150 1.75 19.94 -3.63
C THR A 150 1.24 21.14 -4.42
N TRP A 151 -0.02 21.09 -4.89
CA TRP A 151 -0.57 22.09 -5.81
C TRP A 151 -1.29 23.26 -5.11
N SER A 152 -1.80 23.10 -3.88
CA SER A 152 -2.32 24.22 -3.08
C SER A 152 -1.21 25.22 -2.77
N TYR A 153 -0.01 24.72 -2.44
CA TYR A 153 1.19 25.52 -2.24
C TYR A 153 1.55 26.38 -3.47
N VAL A 154 1.36 25.85 -4.68
CA VAL A 154 1.67 26.56 -5.94
C VAL A 154 0.59 27.58 -6.31
N ALA A 155 -0.65 27.39 -5.85
CA ALA A 155 -1.76 28.31 -6.14
C ALA A 155 -1.81 29.51 -5.17
N GLU A 156 -1.27 29.36 -3.96
CA GLU A 156 -1.33 30.38 -2.89
C GLU A 156 0.01 31.06 -2.56
N GLY A 157 1.14 30.58 -3.11
CA GLY A 157 2.49 31.14 -2.94
C GLY A 157 2.99 31.93 -4.15
#